data_AF-V4YJX4-F1
#
_entry.id   AF-V4YJX4-F1
#
_cell.length_a   1.000
_cell.length_b   1.000
_cell.length_c   1.000
_cell.angle_alpha   90.00
_cell.angle_beta   90.00
_cell.angle_gamma   90.00
#
_symmetry.space_group_name_H-M   'P 1'
#
loop_
_entity.id
_entity.type
_entity.pdbx_description
1 polymer ?
#
loop_
_entity_poly.entity_id
_entity_poly.type
_entity_poly.pdbx_seq_one_letter_code
_entity_poly.pdbx_strand_id
1 'polypeptide(L)'
;MSSVISPWPALAEQASKKVNRLEMQLRESKAKEEELNKQWLRVTNMVMEYRDKHTELERTSRLADSVNCRKFLVQLIDVSVQAERSYLRAVSVRYVMLTQLKLARIEFEKMKKLVERDKQANKQLADKQAQRSMDELATMRHSWRHA
;
A
#
# COMPACT_ATOMS: atom_id res chain seq x y z
N MET A 1 -31.51 -25.30 13.59
CA MET A 1 -30.32 -24.69 14.23
C MET A 1 -29.85 -23.57 13.32
N SER A 2 -29.71 -22.35 13.83
CA SER A 2 -29.17 -21.21 13.08
C SER A 2 -27.77 -21.56 12.58
N SER A 3 -27.56 -21.58 11.27
CA SER A 3 -26.22 -21.73 10.70
C SER A 3 -25.45 -20.46 11.02
N VAL A 4 -24.65 -20.47 12.08
CA VAL A 4 -23.73 -19.36 12.35
C VAL A 4 -22.77 -19.30 11.17
N ILE A 5 -22.98 -18.31 10.29
CA ILE A 5 -22.11 -18.08 9.15
C ILE A 5 -20.73 -17.74 9.73
N SER A 6 -19.75 -18.57 9.38
CA SER A 6 -18.36 -18.35 9.76
C SER A 6 -17.92 -16.93 9.38
N PRO A 7 -17.27 -16.17 10.28
CA PRO A 7 -16.85 -14.80 9.99
C PRO A 7 -15.62 -14.73 9.08
N TRP A 8 -14.89 -15.85 8.93
CA TRP A 8 -13.60 -15.88 8.23
C TRP A 8 -13.65 -15.46 6.76
N PRO A 9 -14.65 -15.87 5.94
CA PRO A 9 -14.75 -15.44 4.56
C PRO A 9 -14.93 -13.93 4.42
N ALA A 10 -15.76 -13.31 5.27
CA ALA A 10 -15.98 -11.87 5.28
C ALA A 10 -14.70 -11.11 5.65
N LEU A 11 -13.95 -11.60 6.66
CA LEU A 11 -12.67 -11.01 7.06
C LEU A 11 -11.59 -11.17 5.97
N ALA A 12 -11.57 -12.29 5.25
CA ALA A 12 -10.65 -12.50 4.13
C ALA A 12 -10.97 -11.55 2.96
N GLU A 13 -12.25 -11.32 2.66
CA GLU A 13 -12.67 -10.35 1.66
C GLU A 13 -12.28 -8.91 2.07
N GLN A 14 -12.49 -8.55 3.33
CA GLN A 14 -12.09 -7.24 3.85
C GLN A 14 -10.57 -7.03 3.77
N ALA A 15 -9.78 -8.06 4.13
CA ALA A 15 -8.33 -8.01 4.02
C ALA A 15 -7.87 -7.89 2.55
N SER A 16 -8.53 -8.58 1.62
CA SER A 16 -8.27 -8.45 0.17
C SER A 16 -8.55 -7.03 -0.32
N LYS A 17 -9.71 -6.44 0.04
CA LYS A 17 -10.05 -5.05 -0.30
C LYS A 17 -9.01 -4.07 0.25
N LYS A 18 -8.51 -4.29 1.46
CA LYS A 18 -7.45 -3.48 2.08
C LYS A 18 -6.14 -3.57 1.29
N VAL A 19 -5.73 -4.77 0.87
CA VAL A 19 -4.55 -4.95 -0.01
C VAL A 19 -4.72 -4.18 -1.31
N ASN A 20 -5.85 -4.36 -2.00
CA ASN A 20 -6.10 -3.68 -3.29
C ASN A 20 -6.07 -2.14 -3.15
N ARG A 21 -6.67 -1.61 -2.07
CA ARG A 21 -6.63 -0.18 -1.76
C ARG A 21 -5.19 0.32 -1.56
N LEU A 22 -4.39 -0.40 -0.76
CA LEU A 22 -3.00 -0.02 -0.47
C LEU A 22 -2.12 -0.13 -1.71
N GLU A 23 -2.37 -1.08 -2.62
CA GLU A 23 -1.66 -1.18 -3.89
C GLU A 23 -1.94 0.02 -4.79
N MET A 24 -3.21 0.47 -4.85
CA MET A 24 -3.58 1.68 -5.58
C MET A 24 -2.90 2.92 -4.98
N GLN A 25 -2.97 3.10 -3.66
CA GLN A 25 -2.31 4.22 -2.96
C GLN A 25 -0.79 4.19 -3.14
N LEU A 26 -0.18 3.00 -3.17
CA LEU A 26 1.25 2.87 -3.44
C LEU A 26 1.59 3.32 -4.86
N ARG A 27 0.78 2.97 -5.87
CA ARG A 27 0.97 3.45 -7.25
C ARG A 27 0.86 4.97 -7.34
N GLU A 28 -0.14 5.56 -6.70
CA GLU A 28 -0.32 7.01 -6.64
C GLU A 28 0.87 7.70 -5.94
N SER A 29 1.32 7.17 -4.80
CA SER A 29 2.46 7.72 -4.06
C SER A 29 3.76 7.68 -4.87
N LYS A 30 4.00 6.59 -5.63
CA LYS A 30 5.14 6.48 -6.54
C LYS A 30 5.10 7.52 -7.66
N ALA A 31 3.94 7.69 -8.30
CA ALA A 31 3.77 8.70 -9.34
C ALA A 31 4.00 10.12 -8.77
N LYS A 32 3.51 10.39 -7.56
CA LYS A 32 3.72 11.68 -6.89
C LYS A 32 5.17 11.94 -6.52
N GLU A 33 5.89 10.93 -6.01
CA GLU A 33 7.32 11.03 -5.74
C GLU A 33 8.11 11.33 -7.00
N GLU A 34 7.83 10.64 -8.10
CA GLU A 34 8.54 10.84 -9.35
C GLU A 34 8.29 12.24 -9.93
N GLU A 35 7.05 12.73 -9.85
CA GLU A 35 6.72 14.10 -10.25
C GLU A 35 7.49 15.13 -9.41
N LEU A 36 7.50 14.99 -8.09
CA LEU A 36 8.21 15.92 -7.22
C LEU A 36 9.74 15.83 -7.38
N ASN A 37 10.26 14.64 -7.68
CA ASN A 37 11.68 14.47 -8.02
C ASN A 37 12.04 15.24 -9.29
N LYS A 38 11.23 15.12 -10.35
CA LYS A 38 11.42 15.88 -11.60
C LYS A 38 11.37 17.38 -11.36
N GLN A 39 10.46 17.86 -10.52
CA GLN A 39 10.36 19.26 -10.14
C GLN A 39 11.61 19.73 -9.38
N TRP A 40 12.06 18.98 -8.39
CA TRP A 40 13.25 19.30 -7.61
C TRP A 40 14.52 19.34 -8.49
N LEU A 41 14.70 18.36 -9.37
CA LEU A 41 15.81 18.33 -10.33
C LEU A 41 15.77 19.53 -11.27
N ARG A 42 14.59 19.89 -11.79
CA ARG A 42 14.44 21.06 -12.67
C ARG A 42 14.85 22.35 -11.97
N VAL A 43 14.39 22.58 -10.75
CA VAL A 43 14.73 23.79 -9.98
C VAL A 43 16.23 23.81 -9.62
N THR A 44 16.79 22.66 -9.25
CA THR A 44 18.22 22.53 -8.95
C THR A 44 19.08 22.85 -10.17
N ASN A 45 18.70 22.37 -11.35
CA ASN A 45 19.36 22.72 -12.61
C ASN A 45 19.28 24.23 -12.89
N MET A 46 18.11 24.85 -12.69
CA MET A 46 17.97 26.30 -12.82
C MET A 46 18.87 27.07 -11.84
N VAL A 47 19.03 26.59 -10.60
CA VAL A 47 19.96 27.21 -9.63
C VAL A 47 21.40 27.15 -10.17
N MET A 48 21.83 26.02 -10.74
CA MET A 48 23.17 25.89 -11.32
C MET A 48 23.36 26.84 -12.52
N GLU A 49 22.41 26.86 -13.46
CA GLU A 49 22.45 27.75 -14.62
C GLU A 49 22.54 29.22 -14.21
N TYR A 50 21.79 29.64 -13.19
CA TYR A 50 21.82 31.02 -12.71
C TYR A 50 23.08 31.36 -11.91
N ARG A 51 23.74 30.38 -11.26
CA ARG A 51 25.06 30.58 -10.64
C ARG A 51 26.12 30.87 -11.71
N ASP A 52 26.11 30.11 -12.79
CA ASP A 52 27.03 30.32 -13.91
C ASP A 52 26.77 31.68 -14.58
N LYS A 53 25.50 32.01 -14.82
CA LYS A 53 25.10 33.32 -15.35
C LYS A 53 25.53 34.47 -14.45
N HIS A 54 25.36 34.35 -13.14
CA HIS A 54 25.80 35.38 -12.19
C HIS A 54 27.32 35.61 -12.26
N THR A 55 28.09 34.53 -12.33
CA THR A 55 29.57 34.59 -12.46
C THR A 55 29.99 35.33 -13.73
N GLU A 56 29.31 35.07 -14.86
CA GLU A 56 29.58 35.76 -16.13
C GLU A 56 29.19 37.24 -16.10
N LEU A 57 28.07 37.59 -15.45
CA LEU A 57 27.64 38.98 -15.28
C LEU A 57 28.60 39.79 -14.40
N GLU A 58 29.18 39.16 -13.37
CA GLU A 58 30.21 39.80 -12.53
C GLU A 58 31.50 40.08 -13.33
N ARG A 59 31.91 39.17 -14.22
CA ARG A 59 33.08 39.36 -15.09
C ARG A 59 32.90 40.48 -16.11
N THR A 60 31.69 40.62 -16.66
CA THR A 60 31.39 41.60 -17.72
C THR A 60 31.05 43.00 -17.19
N SER A 61 31.21 43.27 -15.88
CA SER A 61 30.94 44.56 -15.23
C SER A 61 29.50 45.08 -15.39
N ARG A 62 28.53 44.19 -15.67
CA ARG A 62 27.10 44.53 -15.75
C ARG A 62 26.47 44.53 -14.36
N LEU A 63 26.83 45.52 -13.55
CA LEU A 63 26.47 45.62 -12.12
C LEU A 63 24.96 45.49 -11.85
N ALA A 64 24.11 46.17 -12.62
CA ALA A 64 22.65 46.10 -12.45
C ALA A 64 22.09 44.69 -12.73
N ASP A 65 22.55 44.06 -13.81
CA ASP A 65 22.14 42.70 -14.19
C ASP A 65 22.64 41.66 -13.18
N SER A 66 23.87 41.82 -12.68
CA SER A 66 24.44 40.97 -11.64
C SER A 66 23.62 41.03 -10.35
N VAL A 67 23.25 42.24 -9.89
CA VAL A 67 22.40 42.41 -8.70
C VAL A 67 21.02 41.77 -8.89
N ASN A 68 20.40 41.93 -10.06
CA ASN A 68 19.12 41.29 -10.37
C ASN A 68 19.23 39.75 -10.40
N CYS A 69 20.29 39.24 -11.03
CA CYS A 69 20.58 37.81 -11.09
C CYS A 69 20.75 37.23 -9.68
N ARG A 70 21.47 37.93 -8.79
CA ARG A 70 21.66 37.53 -7.41
C ARG A 70 20.34 37.47 -6.63
N LYS A 71 19.47 38.47 -6.77
CA LYS A 71 18.15 38.50 -6.12
C LYS A 71 17.27 37.32 -6.55
N PHE A 72 17.23 37.06 -7.87
CA PHE A 72 16.48 35.93 -8.41
C PHE A 72 17.07 34.59 -7.97
N LEU A 73 18.39 34.48 -7.89
CA LEU A 73 19.09 33.28 -7.43
C LEU A 73 18.77 32.94 -5.97
N VAL A 74 18.64 33.95 -5.10
CA VAL A 74 18.16 33.75 -3.71
C VAL A 74 16.74 33.16 -3.70
N GLN A 75 15.82 33.73 -4.49
CA GLN A 75 14.46 33.21 -4.60
C GLN A 75 14.42 31.77 -5.15
N LEU A 76 15.27 31.47 -6.13
CA LEU A 76 15.42 30.13 -6.72
C LEU A 76 15.93 29.11 -5.70
N ILE A 77 16.88 29.50 -4.85
CA ILE A 77 17.38 28.64 -3.76
C ILE A 77 16.26 28.31 -2.78
N ASP A 78 15.45 29.29 -2.39
CA ASP A 78 14.31 29.06 -1.50
C ASP A 78 13.30 28.08 -2.12
N VAL A 79 12.99 28.24 -3.40
CA VAL A 79 12.13 27.31 -4.14
C VAL A 79 12.77 25.91 -4.21
N SER A 80 14.08 25.82 -4.41
CA SER A 80 14.80 24.53 -4.44
C SER A 80 14.68 23.78 -3.11
N VAL A 81 14.88 24.47 -2.00
CA VAL A 81 14.74 23.90 -0.65
C VAL A 81 13.29 23.44 -0.40
N GLN A 82 12.30 24.20 -0.86
CA GLN A 82 10.90 23.80 -0.74
C GLN A 82 10.55 22.59 -1.62
N ALA A 83 11.10 22.52 -2.83
CA ALA A 83 10.94 21.39 -3.74
C ALA A 83 11.58 20.12 -3.17
N GLU A 84 12.80 20.22 -2.63
CA GLU A 84 13.50 19.12 -1.95
C GLU A 84 12.69 18.60 -0.77
N ARG A 85 12.22 19.49 0.12
CA ARG A 85 11.38 19.11 1.27
C ARG A 85 10.10 18.40 0.83
N SER A 86 9.51 18.82 -0.29
CA SER A 86 8.30 18.19 -0.82
C SER A 86 8.59 16.82 -1.40
N TYR A 87 9.70 16.66 -2.13
CA TYR A 87 10.19 15.38 -2.60
C TYR A 87 10.45 14.40 -1.43
N LEU A 88 11.20 14.82 -0.41
CA LEU A 88 11.50 13.99 0.76
C LEU A 88 10.24 13.56 1.52
N ARG A 89 9.23 14.45 1.62
CA ARG A 89 7.91 14.09 2.17
C ARG A 89 7.23 13.00 1.34
N ALA A 90 7.26 13.08 0.02
CA ALA A 90 6.69 12.05 -0.83
C ALA A 90 7.43 10.70 -0.73
N VAL A 91 8.75 10.71 -0.62
CA VAL A 91 9.55 9.50 -0.34
C VAL A 91 9.10 8.84 0.97
N SER A 92 8.91 9.64 2.03
CA SER A 92 8.41 9.15 3.32
C SER A 92 7.00 8.53 3.19
N VAL A 93 6.09 9.20 2.48
CA VAL A 93 4.73 8.68 2.23
C VAL A 93 4.79 7.35 1.47
N ARG A 94 5.59 7.24 0.40
CA ARG A 94 5.76 5.97 -0.33
C ARG A 94 6.27 4.86 0.60
N TYR A 95 7.25 5.16 1.45
CA TYR A 95 7.79 4.19 2.40
C TYR A 95 6.73 3.67 3.40
N VAL A 96 5.91 4.58 3.93
CA VAL A 96 4.78 4.23 4.80
C VAL A 96 3.77 3.34 4.06
N MET A 97 3.38 3.70 2.83
CA MET A 97 2.45 2.91 2.02
C MET A 97 2.99 1.50 1.73
N LEU A 98 4.29 1.39 1.40
CA LEU A 98 4.95 0.11 1.17
C LEU A 98 4.92 -0.78 2.42
N THR A 99 5.19 -0.19 3.58
CA THR A 99 5.18 -0.90 4.87
C THR A 99 3.78 -1.38 5.23
N GLN A 100 2.77 -0.52 5.06
CA GLN A 100 1.36 -0.87 5.29
C GLN A 100 0.90 -1.98 4.33
N LEU A 101 1.28 -1.92 3.05
CA LEU A 101 0.96 -2.96 2.08
C LEU A 101 1.57 -4.32 2.48
N LYS A 102 2.83 -4.34 2.94
CA LYS A 102 3.48 -5.57 3.41
C LYS A 102 2.71 -6.20 4.57
N LEU A 103 2.30 -5.40 5.56
CA LEU A 103 1.52 -5.88 6.70
C LEU A 103 0.13 -6.38 6.28
N ALA A 104 -0.56 -5.65 5.39
CA ALA A 104 -1.87 -6.05 4.89
C ALA A 104 -1.82 -7.37 4.09
N ARG A 105 -0.74 -7.61 3.33
CA ARG A 105 -0.55 -8.89 2.62
C ARG A 105 -0.37 -10.06 3.59
N ILE A 106 0.39 -9.88 4.67
CA ILE A 106 0.55 -10.90 5.72
C ILE A 106 -0.81 -11.20 6.38
N GLU A 107 -1.57 -10.16 6.70
CA GLU A 107 -2.91 -10.29 7.28
C GLU A 107 -3.87 -11.03 6.33
N PHE A 108 -3.86 -10.70 5.05
CA PHE A 108 -4.67 -11.38 4.04
C PHE A 108 -4.34 -12.88 3.93
N GLU A 109 -3.06 -13.24 3.88
CA GLU A 109 -2.64 -14.65 3.85
C GLU A 109 -3.06 -15.41 5.13
N LYS A 110 -2.99 -14.76 6.29
CA LYS A 110 -3.50 -15.33 7.54
C LYS A 110 -5.00 -15.62 7.46
N MET A 111 -5.79 -14.66 6.96
CA MET A 111 -7.24 -14.83 6.84
C MET A 111 -7.61 -15.93 5.84
N LYS A 112 -6.90 -16.02 4.72
CA LYS A 112 -7.08 -17.09 3.74
C LYS A 112 -6.88 -18.48 4.36
N LYS A 113 -5.80 -18.65 5.15
CA LYS A 113 -5.56 -19.92 5.88
C LYS A 113 -6.65 -20.23 6.90
N LEU A 114 -7.21 -19.23 7.58
CA LEU A 114 -8.31 -19.44 8.52
C LEU A 114 -9.59 -19.90 7.80
N VAL A 115 -9.89 -19.33 6.64
CA VAL A 115 -11.00 -19.80 5.78
C VAL A 115 -10.81 -21.25 5.35
N GLU A 116 -9.60 -21.64 4.94
CA GLU A 116 -9.30 -23.03 4.55
C GLU A 116 -9.50 -24.01 5.71
N ARG A 117 -9.01 -23.66 6.91
CA ARG A 117 -9.18 -24.49 8.11
C ARG A 117 -10.64 -24.61 8.53
N ASP A 118 -11.39 -23.53 8.45
CA ASP A 118 -12.83 -23.53 8.76
C ASP A 118 -13.63 -24.41 7.80
N LYS A 119 -13.34 -24.33 6.50
CA LYS A 119 -13.93 -25.24 5.49
C LYS A 119 -13.63 -26.70 5.80
N GLN A 120 -12.39 -27.02 6.17
CA GLN A 120 -12.00 -28.38 6.54
C GLN A 120 -12.74 -28.86 7.79
N ALA A 121 -12.84 -28.02 8.82
CA ALA A 121 -13.56 -28.35 10.06
C ALA A 121 -15.05 -28.58 9.81
N ASN A 122 -15.69 -27.73 9.01
CA ASN A 122 -17.09 -27.88 8.63
C ASN A 122 -17.35 -29.16 7.84
N LYS A 123 -16.44 -29.51 6.91
CA LYS A 123 -16.52 -30.78 6.18
C LYS A 123 -16.42 -31.98 7.13
N GLN A 124 -15.43 -32.00 8.01
CA GLN A 124 -15.27 -33.10 8.99
C GLN A 124 -16.48 -33.22 9.92
N LEU A 125 -17.10 -32.11 10.32
CA LEU A 125 -18.30 -32.13 11.14
C LEU A 125 -19.49 -32.73 10.38
N ALA A 126 -19.69 -32.32 9.13
CA ALA A 126 -20.73 -32.86 8.26
C ALA A 126 -20.54 -34.37 8.02
N ASP A 127 -19.31 -34.81 7.76
CA ASP A 127 -18.97 -36.22 7.56
C ASP A 127 -19.27 -37.04 8.83
N LYS A 128 -18.92 -36.53 10.03
CA LYS A 128 -19.25 -37.19 11.30
C LYS A 128 -20.75 -37.26 11.57
N GLN A 129 -21.50 -36.21 11.24
CA GLN A 129 -22.95 -36.18 11.39
C GLN A 129 -23.61 -37.19 10.43
N ALA A 130 -23.16 -37.26 9.19
CA ALA A 130 -23.64 -38.23 8.20
C ALA A 130 -23.36 -39.67 8.67
N GLN A 131 -22.13 -39.94 9.15
CA GLN A 131 -21.78 -41.27 9.67
C GLN A 131 -22.68 -41.68 10.85
N ARG A 132 -22.88 -40.79 11.83
CA ARG A 132 -23.79 -41.06 12.96
C ARG A 132 -25.20 -41.41 12.50
N SER A 133 -25.75 -40.66 11.55
CA SER A 133 -27.08 -40.94 11.01
C SER A 133 -27.17 -42.30 10.32
N MET A 134 -26.11 -42.72 9.63
CA MET A 134 -26.04 -44.04 8.98
C MET A 134 -25.94 -45.16 10.02
N ASP A 135 -25.15 -44.98 11.07
CA ASP A 135 -24.99 -45.95 12.16
C ASP A 135 -26.31 -46.10 12.96
N GLU A 136 -27.02 -45.00 13.21
CA GLU A 136 -28.35 -45.00 13.84
C GLU A 136 -29.38 -45.75 12.97
N LEU A 137 -29.39 -45.53 11.66
CA LEU A 137 -30.28 -46.27 10.74
C LEU A 137 -29.93 -47.76 10.68
N ALA A 138 -28.64 -48.11 10.69
CA ALA A 138 -28.19 -49.50 10.67
C ALA A 138 -28.60 -50.24 11.95
N THR A 139 -28.40 -49.63 13.11
CA THR A 139 -28.79 -50.19 14.41
C THR A 139 -30.30 -50.38 14.52
N MET A 140 -31.10 -49.39 14.08
CA MET A 140 -32.56 -49.54 13.98
C MET A 140 -32.93 -50.72 13.08
N ARG A 141 -32.42 -50.78 11.83
CA ARG A 141 -32.74 -51.88 10.91
C ARG A 141 -32.39 -53.25 11.49
N HIS A 142 -31.27 -53.35 12.21
CA HIS A 142 -30.89 -54.56 12.90
C HIS A 142 -31.90 -54.92 14.01
N SER A 143 -32.29 -53.96 14.86
CA SER A 143 -33.29 -54.22 15.91
C SER A 143 -34.64 -54.67 15.35
N TRP A 144 -35.08 -54.12 14.21
CA TRP A 144 -36.33 -54.54 13.54
C TRP A 144 -36.29 -55.95 12.95
N ARG A 145 -35.11 -56.49 12.62
CA ARG A 145 -34.96 -57.86 12.09
C ARG A 145 -34.89 -58.93 13.18
N HIS A 146 -34.59 -58.53 14.40
CA HIS A 146 -34.42 -59.41 15.55
C HIS A 146 -35.51 -59.26 16.61
N ALA A 147 -36.58 -58.51 16.30
CA ALA A 147 -37.84 -58.43 17.03
C ALA A 147 -38.88 -59.34 16.36
#